data_AF-H0S862-F1
#
_entry.id   AF-H0S862-F1
#
_cell.length_a   1.000
_cell.length_b   1.000
_cell.length_c   1.000
_cell.angle_alpha   90.00
_cell.angle_beta   90.00
_cell.angle_gamma   90.00
#
_symmetry.space_group_name_H-M   'P 1'
#
loop_
_entity.id
_entity.type
_entity.pdbx_description
1 polymer ?
#
loop_
_entity_poly.entity_id
_entity_poly.type
_entity_poly.pdbx_seq_one_letter_code
_entity_poly.pdbx_strand_id
1 'polypeptide(L)' 'MGHRPSGETHFRVYIVSQAFAGKSRVDRHRLINAALAEELAGSVHALALHAKAPGEA' A
#
# COMPACT_ATOMS: atom_id res chain seq x y z
N MET A 1 -29.38 -17.50 4.79
CA MET A 1 -28.90 -16.68 3.65
C MET A 1 -27.60 -16.01 4.08
N GLY A 2 -26.45 -16.56 3.69
CA GLY A 2 -25.13 -16.06 4.09
C GLY A 2 -24.72 -14.88 3.21
N HIS A 3 -24.50 -13.73 3.82
CA HIS A 3 -23.89 -12.57 3.17
C HIS A 3 -22.43 -12.93 2.88
N ARG A 4 -22.11 -13.33 1.64
CA ARG A 4 -20.73 -13.38 1.16
C ARG A 4 -20.44 -12.03 0.49
N PRO A 5 -19.77 -11.08 1.15
CA PRO A 5 -19.21 -9.95 0.45
C PRO A 5 -18.02 -10.49 -0.35
N SER A 6 -18.28 -10.95 -1.57
CA SER A 6 -17.25 -11.38 -2.53
C SER A 6 -16.51 -10.18 -3.12
N GLY A 7 -16.25 -9.16 -2.30
CA GLY A 7 -15.63 -7.89 -2.65
C GLY A 7 -14.17 -7.85 -2.24
N GLU A 8 -13.43 -8.92 -2.49
CA GLU A 8 -11.98 -8.94 -2.32
C GLU A 8 -11.34 -8.12 -3.44
N THR A 9 -11.45 -6.79 -3.34
CA THR A 9 -10.80 -5.88 -4.29
C THR A 9 -9.34 -5.73 -3.86
N HIS A 10 -8.52 -6.73 -4.20
CA HIS A 10 -7.09 -6.71 -3.94
C HIS A 10 -6.44 -5.66 -4.84
N PHE A 11 -6.21 -4.47 -4.30
CA PHE A 11 -5.54 -3.41 -5.05
C PHE A 11 -4.03 -3.53 -4.93
N ARG A 12 -3.34 -3.44 -6.06
CA ARG A 12 -1.88 -3.39 -6.11
C ARG A 12 -1.44 -1.98 -6.42
N VAL A 13 -0.69 -1.39 -5.50
CA VAL A 13 -0.22 0.00 -5.62
C VAL A 13 1.30 -0.02 -5.73
N TYR A 14 1.83 0.52 -6.83
CA TYR A 14 3.25 0.64 -7.09
C TYR A 14 3.65 2.10 -6.96
N ILE A 15 4.57 2.39 -6.04
CA ILE A 15 5.05 3.74 -5.78
C ILE A 15 6.57 3.74 -5.86
N VAL A 16 7.10 4.64 -6.68
CA VAL A 16 8.53 4.92 -6.77
C VAL A 16 8.76 6.35 -6.32
N SER A 17 9.52 6.55 -5.25
CA SER A 17 9.82 7.90 -4.73
C SER A 17 11.17 7.97 -4.03
N GLN A 18 11.88 9.09 -4.22
CA GLN A 18 13.16 9.35 -3.56
C GLN A 18 13.03 9.37 -2.02
N ALA A 19 11.84 9.62 -1.49
CA ALA A 19 11.55 9.56 -0.06
C ALA A 19 11.78 8.17 0.57
N PHE A 20 11.85 7.12 -0.25
CA PHE A 20 12.15 5.75 0.17
C PHE A 20 13.64 5.40 0.09
N ALA A 21 14.47 6.26 -0.53
CA ALA A 21 15.91 6.07 -0.60
C ALA A 21 16.51 6.11 0.82
N GLY A 22 17.32 5.11 1.15
CA GLY A 22 17.92 4.97 2.50
C GLY A 22 16.95 4.54 3.61
N LYS A 23 15.65 4.36 3.33
CA LYS A 23 14.69 3.85 4.32
C LYS A 23 14.60 2.33 4.29
N SER A 24 14.49 1.72 5.47
CA SER A 24 14.21 0.28 5.63
C SER A 24 12.85 -0.09 5.04
N ARG A 25 12.68 -1.35 4.60
CA ARG A 25 11.41 -1.86 4.07
C ARG A 25 10.21 -1.54 4.97
N VAL A 26 10.37 -1.68 6.28
CA VAL A 26 9.33 -1.41 7.29
C VAL A 26 8.98 0.09 7.34
N ASP A 27 9.98 0.97 7.34
CA ASP A 27 9.77 2.42 7.29
C ASP A 27 9.03 2.87 6.04
N ARG A 28 9.39 2.29 4.88
CA ARG A 28 8.69 2.54 3.62
C ARG A 28 7.23 2.14 3.73
N HIS A 29 6.96 0.91 4.21
CA HIS A 29 5.60 0.43 4.44
C HIS A 29 4.84 1.31 5.42
N ARG A 30 5.44 1.73 6.55
CA ARG A 30 4.79 2.64 7.52
C ARG A 30 4.44 3.99 6.90
N LEU A 31 5.38 4.62 6.20
CA LEU A 31 5.16 5.91 5.54
C LEU A 31 4.00 5.85 4.57
N ILE A 32 3.96 4.78 3.78
CA ILE A 32 2.95 4.63 2.76
C ILE A 32 1.63 4.16 3.35
N ASN A 33 1.62 3.29 4.35
CA ASN A 33 0.39 2.97 5.08
C ASN A 33 -0.18 4.23 5.73
N ALA A 34 0.65 5.13 6.24
CA ALA A 34 0.18 6.39 6.80
C ALA A 34 -0.38 7.31 5.69
N ALA A 35 0.31 7.44 4.56
CA ALA A 35 -0.15 8.26 3.44
C ALA A 35 -1.40 7.69 2.75
N LEU A 36 -1.50 6.37 2.65
CA LEU A 36 -2.69 5.69 2.14
C LEU A 36 -3.73 5.48 3.22
N ALA A 37 -3.47 5.66 4.53
CA ALA A 37 -4.45 5.38 5.58
C ALA A 37 -5.73 6.19 5.39
N GLU A 38 -5.60 7.43 4.92
CA GLU A 38 -6.74 8.30 4.59
C GLU A 38 -7.53 7.80 3.37
N GLU A 39 -6.84 7.30 2.34
CA GLU A 39 -7.46 6.70 1.14
C GLU A 39 -8.01 5.27 1.39
N LEU A 40 -7.37 4.54 2.31
CA LEU A 40 -7.69 3.20 2.79
C LEU A 40 -8.85 3.21 3.78
N ALA A 41 -9.14 4.34 4.41
CA ALA A 41 -10.25 4.48 5.36
C ALA A 41 -11.63 4.22 4.74
N GLY A 42 -11.70 4.07 3.41
CA GLY A 42 -12.86 3.57 2.67
C GLY A 42 -12.95 2.03 2.60
N SER A 43 -13.51 1.52 1.51
CA SER A 43 -13.97 0.13 1.34
C SER A 43 -12.87 -0.92 1.04
N VAL A 44 -11.59 -0.59 1.21
CA VAL A 44 -10.50 -1.46 0.73
C VAL A 44 -10.14 -2.51 1.78
N HIS A 45 -10.49 -3.77 1.51
CA HIS A 45 -10.28 -4.90 2.44
C HIS A 45 -8.82 -5.39 2.48
N ALA A 46 -8.08 -5.28 1.37
CA ALA A 46 -6.66 -5.62 1.32
C ALA A 46 -5.98 -4.91 0.14
N LEU A 47 -4.86 -4.24 0.38
CA LEU A 47 -3.99 -3.76 -0.69
C LEU A 47 -2.57 -4.28 -0.54
N ALA A 48 -1.98 -4.64 -1.68
CA ALA A 48 -0.59 -5.03 -1.79
C ALA A 48 0.22 -3.83 -2.25
N LEU A 49 1.04 -3.31 -1.34
CA LEU A 49 1.85 -2.13 -1.59
C LEU A 49 3.28 -2.50 -1.97
N HIS A 50 3.70 -2.01 -3.13
CA HIS A 50 5.08 -2.09 -3.62
C HIS A 50 5.74 -0.72 -3.59
N ALA A 51 6.66 -0.56 -2.64
CA ALA A 51 7.39 0.67 -2.38
C ALA A 51 8.86 0.54 -2.81
N LYS A 52 9.26 1.21 -3.89
CA LYS A 52 10.64 1.20 -4.38
C LYS A 52 11.30 2.57 -4.31
N ALA A 53 12.58 2.59 -3.96
CA ALA A 53 13.40 3.79 -4.14
C ALA A 53 13.81 3.90 -5.62
N PRO A 54 13.81 5.10 -6.21
CA PRO A 54 14.38 5.34 -7.53
C PRO A 54 15.88 5.06 -7.45
N GLY A 55 16.33 3.99 -8.10
CA GLY A 55 17.69 3.45 -7.98
C GLY A 55 17.73 1.94 -7.69
N GLU A 56 16.63 1.33 -7.23
CA GLU A 56 16.47 -0.13 -7.13
C GLU A 56 15.66 -0.71 -8.32
N ALA A 57 15.78 -0.06 -9.49
CA ALA A 57 15.12 -0.47 -10.74
C ALA A 57 15.90 -1.60 -11.41
#